data_AF-A0A2E6NZE7-F1
#
_entry.id   AF-A0A2E6NZE7-F1
#
_cell.length_a   1.000
_cell.length_b   1.000
_cell.length_c   1.000
_cell.angle_alpha   90.00
_cell.angle_beta   90.00
_cell.angle_gamma   90.00
#
_symmetry.space_group_name_H-M   'P 1'
#
loop_
_entity.id
_entity.type
_entity.pdbx_description
1 polymer ?
#
loop_
_entity_poly.entity_id
_entity_poly.type
_entity_poly.pdbx_seq_one_letter_code
_entity_poly.pdbx_strand_id
1 'polypeptide(L)'
;DFLSRLTISAPIRNKMMKEWSSEENFLHQRFDKEEARKKEGRPHEIFYFHKIDDPYSHLTIQIIDKLEQNYDVVLTPFLVGDTGGDSIPEPSMYLKHCLKDAIEIAPHYGLKFNSRDYPPTEKFIQANQYLSGLVNTPIFLETAKKVSFLLWNNEDQDFDNNEFVNLLPADQTSNVLSEGNQKLSECGYYFGSSFHYEGENYWGIDRLDHLEERLTELGTKKNNISDFILKRIEIVSTPALSDIEKEKFNLEFFPSLNSPYTYISFKRVREIANKYPVNLKVRPVMPMIMRGMKIHPNKGKYVLSDAAREGRKYGTKIKDIYSPIGAPARKAYSLFEIIDKNDKGFDFLEELTKASFFDGINIGDEIFLDKLITKLDLSWSKVKAELNNDRWEAQLDENLKNMYAGNSWGVPTLKLTNKDGSDPYYKWGQDRLWLIENEIVKRMN
;
A
#
# COMPACT_ATOMS: atom_id res chain seq x y z
N ASP A 1 3.17 -22.32 6.15
CA ASP A 1 3.04 -21.16 5.26
C ASP A 1 3.85 -21.44 3.99
N PHE A 2 3.19 -21.53 2.84
CA PHE A 2 3.81 -21.87 1.55
C PHE A 2 4.78 -20.79 1.07
N LEU A 3 4.51 -19.53 1.44
CA LEU A 3 5.35 -18.38 1.10
C LEU A 3 6.65 -18.37 1.91
N SER A 4 6.71 -19.07 3.06
CA SER A 4 7.87 -19.11 3.94
C SER A 4 8.77 -20.35 3.78
N ARG A 5 8.43 -21.32 2.92
CA ARG A 5 9.22 -22.55 2.75
C ARG A 5 10.56 -22.27 2.03
N LEU A 6 11.65 -22.70 2.66
CA LEU A 6 13.04 -22.53 2.24
C LEU A 6 13.34 -23.35 0.98
N THR A 7 13.94 -22.66 -0.02
CA THR A 7 14.68 -23.13 -1.22
C THR A 7 14.13 -24.27 -2.10
N ILE A 8 13.64 -25.39 -1.55
CA ILE A 8 13.20 -26.57 -2.32
C ILE A 8 11.89 -26.29 -3.10
N SER A 9 11.03 -25.39 -2.60
CA SER A 9 9.79 -24.97 -3.29
C SER A 9 9.92 -23.69 -4.11
N ALA A 10 11.14 -23.18 -4.30
CA ALA A 10 11.37 -21.91 -5.01
C ALA A 10 10.82 -21.90 -6.44
N PRO A 11 10.97 -22.95 -7.28
CA PRO A 11 10.42 -22.93 -8.64
C PRO A 11 8.89 -22.80 -8.68
N ILE A 12 8.18 -23.52 -7.81
CA ILE A 12 6.71 -23.47 -7.73
C ILE A 12 6.25 -22.09 -7.26
N ARG A 13 6.88 -21.58 -6.19
CA ARG A 13 6.58 -20.24 -5.65
C ARG A 13 6.82 -19.15 -6.71
N ASN A 14 7.96 -19.20 -7.41
CA ASN A 14 8.31 -18.24 -8.45
C ASN A 14 7.31 -18.27 -9.61
N LYS A 15 6.88 -19.47 -10.04
CA LYS A 15 5.84 -19.64 -11.05
C LYS A 15 4.51 -19.00 -10.63
N MET A 16 4.04 -19.27 -9.42
CA MET A 16 2.79 -18.68 -8.91
C MET A 16 2.90 -17.15 -8.80
N MET A 17 4.02 -16.63 -8.31
CA MET A 17 4.25 -15.18 -8.25
C MET A 17 4.21 -14.53 -9.64
N LYS A 18 4.82 -15.18 -10.64
CA LYS A 18 4.75 -14.74 -12.04
C LYS A 18 3.32 -14.74 -12.56
N GLU A 19 2.54 -15.79 -12.26
CA GLU A 19 1.12 -15.85 -12.64
C GLU A 19 0.29 -14.72 -12.02
N TRP A 20 0.54 -14.37 -10.76
CA TRP A 20 -0.16 -13.30 -10.04
C TRP A 20 0.19 -11.88 -10.52
N SER A 21 1.39 -11.68 -11.07
CA SER A 21 1.85 -10.37 -11.58
C SER A 21 1.65 -10.20 -13.10
N SER A 22 1.30 -11.27 -13.82
CA SER A 22 1.14 -11.27 -15.27
C SER A 22 0.00 -10.36 -15.73
N GLU A 23 0.34 -9.37 -16.56
CA GLU A 23 -0.63 -8.47 -17.21
C GLU A 23 -1.55 -9.24 -18.16
N GLU A 24 -1.02 -10.23 -18.89
CA GLU A 24 -1.81 -11.05 -19.80
C GLU A 24 -2.89 -11.86 -19.05
N ASN A 25 -2.50 -12.52 -17.95
CA ASN A 25 -3.45 -13.29 -17.13
C ASN A 25 -4.52 -12.37 -16.52
N PHE A 26 -4.10 -11.18 -16.09
CA PHE A 26 -4.99 -10.18 -15.53
C PHE A 26 -6.03 -9.69 -16.56
N LEU A 27 -5.60 -9.38 -17.79
CA LEU A 27 -6.50 -8.98 -18.87
C LEU A 27 -7.43 -10.11 -19.31
N HIS A 28 -6.92 -11.36 -19.34
CA HIS A 28 -7.74 -12.53 -19.63
C HIS A 28 -8.82 -12.75 -18.56
N GLN A 29 -8.46 -12.64 -17.27
CA GLN A 29 -9.43 -12.70 -16.17
C GLN A 29 -10.51 -11.61 -16.31
N ARG A 30 -10.12 -10.38 -16.66
CA ARG A 30 -11.06 -9.27 -16.92
C ARG A 30 -12.03 -9.60 -18.06
N PHE A 31 -11.54 -10.20 -19.13
CA PHE A 31 -12.38 -10.62 -20.27
C PHE A 31 -13.37 -11.70 -19.85
N ASP A 32 -12.91 -12.77 -19.22
CA ASP A 32 -13.75 -13.90 -18.81
C ASP A 32 -14.85 -13.48 -17.83
N LYS A 33 -14.51 -12.60 -16.88
CA LYS A 33 -15.46 -12.08 -15.89
C LYS A 33 -16.54 -11.20 -16.53
N GLU A 34 -16.14 -10.36 -17.48
CA GLU A 34 -17.08 -9.52 -18.23
C GLU A 34 -18.02 -10.35 -19.12
N GLU A 35 -17.51 -11.39 -19.79
CA GLU A 35 -18.34 -12.31 -20.58
C GLU A 35 -19.33 -13.08 -19.70
N ALA A 36 -18.89 -13.55 -18.53
CA ALA A 36 -19.76 -14.20 -17.56
C ALA A 36 -20.89 -13.26 -17.09
N ARG A 37 -20.55 -12.01 -16.71
CA ARG A 37 -21.52 -10.99 -16.30
C ARG A 37 -22.58 -10.73 -17.37
N LYS A 38 -22.16 -10.54 -18.64
CA LYS A 38 -23.08 -10.32 -19.77
C LYS A 38 -24.00 -11.52 -19.99
N LYS A 39 -23.44 -12.74 -19.96
CA LYS A 39 -24.21 -13.99 -20.14
C LYS A 39 -25.28 -14.17 -19.07
N GLU A 40 -24.97 -13.77 -17.84
CA GLU A 40 -25.89 -13.84 -16.69
C GLU A 40 -26.86 -12.65 -16.63
N GLY A 41 -26.70 -11.63 -17.49
CA GLY A 41 -27.53 -10.43 -17.48
C GLY A 41 -27.39 -9.58 -16.21
N ARG A 42 -26.26 -9.70 -15.50
CA ARG A 42 -26.02 -8.96 -14.25
C ARG A 42 -25.67 -7.49 -14.54
N PRO A 43 -26.13 -6.54 -13.71
CA PRO A 43 -25.67 -5.15 -13.80
C PRO A 43 -24.17 -5.05 -13.46
N HIS A 44 -23.58 -3.88 -13.68
CA HIS A 44 -22.24 -3.58 -13.19
C HIS A 44 -22.30 -3.36 -11.66
N GLU A 45 -22.20 -4.44 -10.91
CA GLU A 45 -22.30 -4.41 -9.45
C GLU A 45 -20.93 -4.25 -8.79
N ILE A 46 -20.81 -3.26 -7.91
CA ILE A 46 -19.61 -2.99 -7.12
C ILE A 46 -19.95 -3.30 -5.66
N PHE A 47 -19.20 -4.21 -5.05
CA PHE A 47 -19.30 -4.43 -3.62
C PHE A 47 -18.45 -3.41 -2.88
N TYR A 48 -19.01 -2.75 -1.87
CA TYR A 48 -18.27 -1.84 -1.00
C TYR A 48 -18.23 -2.37 0.43
N PHE A 49 -17.04 -2.64 0.94
CA PHE A 49 -16.83 -3.16 2.30
C PHE A 49 -16.50 -2.01 3.25
N HIS A 50 -17.51 -1.56 4.00
CA HIS A 50 -17.39 -0.46 4.95
C HIS A 50 -16.97 -0.98 6.34
N LYS A 51 -15.87 -0.44 6.87
CA LYS A 51 -15.37 -0.73 8.23
C LYS A 51 -15.41 0.54 9.06
N ILE A 52 -16.21 0.57 10.13
CA ILE A 52 -16.53 1.80 10.87
C ILE A 52 -15.29 2.43 11.53
N ASP A 53 -14.45 1.59 12.11
CA ASP A 53 -13.23 1.96 12.83
C ASP A 53 -11.99 2.04 11.90
N ASP A 54 -12.19 2.00 10.58
CA ASP A 54 -11.12 2.27 9.59
C ASP A 54 -11.19 3.75 9.14
N PRO A 55 -10.16 4.57 9.42
CA PRO A 55 -10.15 5.97 9.00
C PRO A 55 -10.16 6.12 7.47
N TYR A 56 -9.69 5.13 6.70
CA TYR A 56 -9.82 5.17 5.25
C TYR A 56 -11.26 4.96 4.80
N SER A 57 -12.10 4.24 5.56
CA SER A 57 -13.54 4.12 5.24
C SER A 57 -14.23 5.48 5.32
N HIS A 58 -13.77 6.35 6.23
CA HIS A 58 -14.27 7.72 6.32
C HIS A 58 -13.95 8.54 5.07
N LEU A 59 -12.75 8.39 4.51
CA LEU A 59 -12.40 9.04 3.25
C LEU A 59 -13.24 8.50 2.08
N THR A 60 -13.39 7.18 2.00
CA THR A 60 -14.09 6.51 0.90
C THR A 60 -15.59 6.79 0.91
N ILE A 61 -16.25 6.78 2.07
CA ILE A 61 -17.71 7.00 2.14
C ILE A 61 -18.12 8.41 1.70
N GLN A 62 -17.23 9.41 1.80
CA GLN A 62 -17.51 10.77 1.36
C GLN A 62 -17.80 10.85 -0.14
N ILE A 63 -17.21 9.95 -0.94
CA ILE A 63 -17.31 9.95 -2.39
C ILE A 63 -18.25 8.88 -2.96
N ILE A 64 -18.83 8.03 -2.11
CA ILE A 64 -19.56 6.83 -2.54
C ILE A 64 -20.68 7.16 -3.55
N ASP A 65 -21.46 8.21 -3.27
CA ASP A 65 -22.57 8.65 -4.13
C ASP A 65 -22.11 9.08 -5.53
N LYS A 66 -20.86 9.53 -5.66
CA LYS A 66 -20.30 9.98 -6.94
C LYS A 66 -20.07 8.82 -7.91
N LEU A 67 -19.93 7.58 -7.43
CA LEU A 67 -19.82 6.40 -8.29
C LEU A 67 -21.12 6.18 -9.07
N GLU A 68 -22.26 6.14 -8.39
CA GLU A 68 -23.57 5.97 -9.04
C GLU A 68 -23.98 7.21 -9.86
N GLN A 69 -23.53 8.41 -9.48
CA GLN A 69 -23.77 9.62 -10.27
C GLN A 69 -22.99 9.60 -11.61
N ASN A 70 -21.75 9.11 -11.61
CA ASN A 70 -20.87 9.17 -12.77
C ASN A 70 -20.87 7.91 -13.63
N TYR A 71 -21.25 6.76 -13.07
CA TYR A 71 -21.20 5.46 -13.75
C TYR A 71 -22.55 4.73 -13.61
N ASP A 72 -22.89 3.93 -14.63
CA ASP A 72 -24.03 3.01 -14.64
C ASP A 72 -23.66 1.73 -13.90
N VAL A 73 -23.71 1.82 -12.57
CA VAL A 73 -23.31 0.79 -11.62
C VAL A 73 -24.34 0.67 -10.51
N VAL A 74 -24.35 -0.49 -9.86
CA VAL A 74 -25.11 -0.74 -8.63
C VAL A 74 -24.10 -0.90 -7.50
N LEU A 75 -24.24 -0.09 -6.44
CA LEU A 75 -23.43 -0.26 -5.24
C LEU A 75 -24.12 -1.17 -4.23
N THR A 76 -23.46 -2.27 -3.87
CA THR A 76 -23.93 -3.19 -2.83
C THR A 76 -23.01 -3.10 -1.62
N PRO A 77 -23.45 -2.46 -0.52
CA PRO A 77 -22.63 -2.32 0.67
C PRO A 77 -22.60 -3.59 1.52
N PHE A 78 -21.46 -3.82 2.17
CA PHE A 78 -21.29 -4.80 3.24
C PHE A 78 -20.66 -4.10 4.44
N LEU A 79 -21.22 -4.32 5.63
CA LEU A 79 -20.60 -3.89 6.87
C LEU A 79 -19.61 -4.97 7.34
N VAL A 80 -18.36 -4.58 7.59
CA VAL A 80 -17.29 -5.51 8.02
C VAL A 80 -16.71 -5.09 9.36
N GLY A 81 -16.34 -6.08 10.17
CA GLY A 81 -15.79 -5.89 11.52
C GLY A 81 -14.26 -5.97 11.52
N ASP A 82 -13.71 -6.71 12.47
CA ASP A 82 -12.27 -6.98 12.52
C ASP A 82 -11.82 -7.79 11.30
N THR A 83 -11.19 -7.09 10.35
CA THR A 83 -10.60 -7.63 9.13
C THR A 83 -9.08 -7.66 9.24
N GLY A 84 -8.44 -8.67 8.64
CA GLY A 84 -6.97 -8.72 8.48
C GLY A 84 -6.26 -9.68 9.42
N GLY A 85 -6.63 -9.76 10.71
CA GLY A 85 -6.06 -10.72 11.67
C GLY A 85 -4.52 -10.79 11.62
N ASP A 86 -3.96 -12.00 11.51
CA ASP A 86 -2.52 -12.27 11.35
C ASP A 86 -1.86 -11.57 10.14
N SER A 87 -2.65 -10.98 9.23
CA SER A 87 -2.16 -10.22 8.08
C SER A 87 -1.74 -8.79 8.42
N ILE A 88 -2.04 -8.30 9.63
CA ILE A 88 -1.63 -6.98 10.10
C ILE A 88 -0.48 -7.14 11.11
N PRO A 89 0.79 -7.06 10.66
CA PRO A 89 1.91 -7.00 11.59
C PRO A 89 1.84 -5.71 12.43
N GLU A 90 2.33 -5.76 13.66
CA GLU A 90 2.43 -4.59 14.55
C GLU A 90 1.12 -3.77 14.68
N PRO A 91 0.00 -4.34 15.17
CA PRO A 91 -1.33 -3.72 15.10
C PRO A 91 -1.42 -2.30 15.71
N SER A 92 -0.69 -2.03 16.81
CA SER A 92 -0.69 -0.70 17.42
C SER A 92 -0.03 0.36 16.52
N MET A 93 1.05 0.01 15.81
CA MET A 93 1.66 0.91 14.84
C MET A 93 0.76 1.09 13.62
N TYR A 94 0.09 0.01 13.19
CA TYR A 94 -0.88 0.04 12.10
C TYR A 94 -1.97 1.08 12.32
N LEU A 95 -2.65 1.03 13.47
CA LEU A 95 -3.71 1.98 13.80
C LEU A 95 -3.19 3.43 13.80
N LYS A 96 -2.06 3.68 14.47
CA LYS A 96 -1.43 5.02 14.50
C LYS A 96 -1.09 5.53 13.11
N HIS A 97 -0.57 4.66 12.25
CA HIS A 97 -0.25 5.00 10.86
C HIS A 97 -1.51 5.32 10.06
N CYS A 98 -2.53 4.46 10.08
CA CYS A 98 -3.76 4.64 9.31
C CYS A 98 -4.45 5.96 9.64
N LEU A 99 -4.56 6.31 10.93
CA LEU A 99 -5.14 7.59 11.34
C LEU A 99 -4.31 8.77 10.84
N LYS A 100 -3.00 8.77 11.12
CA LYS A 100 -2.11 9.85 10.69
C LYS A 100 -2.13 10.04 9.17
N ASP A 101 -2.09 8.94 8.43
CA ASP A 101 -2.07 8.99 6.97
C ASP A 101 -3.41 9.49 6.40
N ALA A 102 -4.54 9.00 6.89
CA ALA A 102 -5.86 9.46 6.47
C ALA A 102 -6.06 10.97 6.72
N ILE A 103 -5.63 11.48 7.88
CA ILE A 103 -5.64 12.93 8.19
C ILE A 103 -4.82 13.70 7.17
N GLU A 104 -3.62 13.22 6.84
CA GLU A 104 -2.70 13.92 5.94
C GLU A 104 -3.16 13.90 4.47
N ILE A 105 -3.78 12.80 3.99
CA ILE A 105 -4.21 12.72 2.59
C ILE A 105 -5.56 13.39 2.32
N ALA A 106 -6.45 13.51 3.32
CA ALA A 106 -7.80 14.04 3.10
C ALA A 106 -7.83 15.42 2.41
N PRO A 107 -7.05 16.43 2.87
CA PRO A 107 -7.06 17.76 2.26
C PRO A 107 -6.59 17.76 0.80
N HIS A 108 -5.68 16.84 0.45
CA HIS A 108 -5.19 16.68 -0.93
C HIS A 108 -6.23 16.10 -1.88
N TYR A 109 -7.35 15.60 -1.39
CA TYR A 109 -8.48 15.14 -2.21
C TYR A 109 -9.75 15.97 -1.97
N GLY A 110 -9.65 17.09 -1.25
CA GLY A 110 -10.81 17.90 -0.87
C GLY A 110 -11.78 17.16 0.07
N LEU A 111 -11.29 16.15 0.78
CA LEU A 111 -12.04 15.37 1.75
C LEU A 111 -11.87 15.97 3.15
N LYS A 112 -12.88 15.79 4.00
CA LYS A 112 -12.87 16.28 5.37
C LYS A 112 -12.36 15.19 6.31
N PHE A 113 -11.52 15.57 7.27
CA PHE A 113 -11.08 14.71 8.37
C PHE A 113 -10.57 15.62 9.50
N ASN A 114 -11.33 15.77 10.59
CA ASN A 114 -10.95 16.67 11.70
C ASN A 114 -10.58 15.93 12.98
N SER A 115 -10.90 14.64 13.13
CA SER A 115 -10.49 13.89 14.30
C SER A 115 -8.97 13.78 14.38
N ARG A 116 -8.42 13.93 15.58
CA ARG A 116 -6.97 13.78 15.86
C ARG A 116 -6.64 12.45 16.51
N ASP A 117 -7.64 11.79 17.07
CA ASP A 117 -7.54 10.55 17.82
C ASP A 117 -8.58 9.56 17.32
N TYR A 118 -8.39 8.27 17.64
CA TYR A 118 -9.45 7.30 17.43
C TYR A 118 -10.64 7.61 18.36
N PRO A 119 -11.87 7.61 17.83
CA PRO A 119 -13.06 7.62 18.67
C PRO A 119 -13.06 6.50 19.73
N PRO A 120 -13.74 6.71 20.88
CA PRO A 120 -13.90 5.66 21.88
C PRO A 120 -14.52 4.39 21.29
N THR A 121 -14.04 3.23 21.75
CA THR A 121 -14.51 1.92 21.28
C THR A 121 -16.02 1.74 21.40
N GLU A 122 -16.63 2.31 22.45
CA GLU A 122 -18.06 2.27 22.69
C GLU A 122 -18.85 2.92 21.54
N LYS A 123 -18.32 4.00 20.95
CA LYS A 123 -18.94 4.67 19.80
C LYS A 123 -18.89 3.80 18.55
N PHE A 124 -17.80 3.05 18.33
CA PHE A 124 -17.75 2.07 17.25
C PHE A 124 -18.70 0.90 17.45
N ILE A 125 -18.88 0.41 18.69
CA ILE A 125 -19.85 -0.64 19.00
C ILE A 125 -21.27 -0.15 18.69
N GLN A 126 -21.65 1.04 19.19
CA GLN A 126 -22.97 1.61 18.96
C GLN A 126 -23.24 1.86 17.47
N ALA A 127 -22.25 2.40 16.74
CA ALA A 127 -22.34 2.60 15.30
C ALA A 127 -22.51 1.28 14.54
N ASN A 128 -21.79 0.21 14.92
CA ASN A 128 -21.95 -1.11 14.32
C ASN A 128 -23.35 -1.69 14.58
N GLN A 129 -23.86 -1.57 15.81
CA GLN A 129 -25.21 -2.03 16.16
C GLN A 129 -26.29 -1.31 15.36
N TYR A 130 -26.14 0.01 15.20
CA TYR A 130 -27.07 0.83 14.43
C TYR A 130 -27.04 0.49 12.94
N LEU A 131 -25.85 0.50 12.33
CA LEU A 131 -25.70 0.26 10.88
C LEU A 131 -26.00 -1.19 10.49
N SER A 132 -25.81 -2.16 11.38
CA SER A 132 -26.17 -3.56 11.12
C SER A 132 -27.67 -3.73 10.89
N GLY A 133 -28.51 -2.94 11.57
CA GLY A 133 -29.97 -2.93 11.35
C GLY A 133 -30.39 -2.35 10.00
N LEU A 134 -29.48 -1.68 9.29
CA LEU A 134 -29.74 -0.95 8.05
C LEU A 134 -29.04 -1.54 6.83
N VAL A 135 -28.11 -2.51 6.98
CA VAL A 135 -27.23 -2.99 5.90
C VAL A 135 -27.96 -3.43 4.62
N ASN A 136 -29.17 -4.00 4.77
CA ASN A 136 -30.00 -4.46 3.66
C ASN A 136 -31.07 -3.44 3.21
N THR A 137 -30.90 -2.16 3.56
CA THR A 137 -31.85 -1.10 3.25
C THR A 137 -31.25 -0.06 2.30
N PRO A 138 -32.06 0.59 1.43
CA PRO A 138 -31.56 1.61 0.51
C PRO A 138 -30.91 2.83 1.19
N ILE A 139 -31.23 3.09 2.46
CA ILE A 139 -30.71 4.24 3.22
C ILE A 139 -29.35 3.96 3.88
N PHE A 140 -28.80 2.74 3.74
CA PHE A 140 -27.58 2.34 4.44
C PHE A 140 -26.41 3.28 4.15
N LEU A 141 -26.09 3.53 2.88
CA LEU A 141 -24.91 4.31 2.49
C LEU A 141 -25.02 5.77 2.97
N GLU A 142 -26.20 6.38 2.82
CA GLU A 142 -26.48 7.72 3.31
C GLU A 142 -26.29 7.79 4.84
N THR A 143 -26.81 6.79 5.56
CA THR A 143 -26.72 6.71 7.02
C THR A 143 -25.29 6.43 7.49
N ALA A 144 -24.58 5.51 6.84
CA ALA A 144 -23.18 5.19 7.11
C ALA A 144 -22.28 6.41 6.91
N LYS A 145 -22.55 7.22 5.88
CA LYS A 145 -21.86 8.50 5.66
C LYS A 145 -22.07 9.44 6.83
N LYS A 146 -23.31 9.66 7.28
CA LYS A 146 -23.62 10.49 8.46
C LYS A 146 -22.92 10.00 9.72
N VAL A 147 -23.04 8.71 10.03
CA VAL A 147 -22.38 8.07 11.18
C VAL A 147 -20.86 8.26 11.11
N SER A 148 -20.27 8.09 9.93
CA SER A 148 -18.84 8.27 9.72
C SER A 148 -18.39 9.72 9.97
N PHE A 149 -19.18 10.73 9.56
CA PHE A 149 -18.90 12.13 9.86
C PHE A 149 -18.96 12.45 11.35
N LEU A 150 -19.94 11.91 12.07
CA LEU A 150 -20.04 12.05 13.53
C LEU A 150 -18.84 11.43 14.26
N LEU A 151 -18.31 10.32 13.75
CA LEU A 151 -17.15 9.64 14.34
C LEU A 151 -15.81 10.34 14.01
N TRP A 152 -15.59 10.70 12.75
CA TRP A 152 -14.24 11.02 12.25
C TRP A 152 -14.02 12.48 11.90
N ASN A 153 -15.07 13.26 11.71
CA ASN A 153 -14.94 14.65 11.28
C ASN A 153 -15.18 15.67 12.39
N ASN A 154 -15.33 15.22 13.65
CA ASN A 154 -15.73 16.09 14.76
C ASN A 154 -16.90 17.01 14.36
N GLU A 155 -17.82 16.53 13.51
CA GLU A 155 -19.07 17.24 13.22
C GLU A 155 -19.93 17.11 14.48
N ASP A 156 -19.59 18.00 15.41
CA ASP A 156 -20.14 18.31 16.71
C ASP A 156 -20.23 17.19 17.74
N GLN A 157 -20.27 17.64 19.00
CA GLN A 157 -20.34 16.90 20.24
C GLN A 157 -21.66 16.12 20.41
N ASP A 158 -22.24 15.66 19.30
CA ASP A 158 -23.62 15.24 19.14
C ASP A 158 -23.74 13.76 18.77
N PHE A 159 -22.67 12.98 18.61
CA PHE A 159 -22.81 11.51 18.48
C PHE A 159 -23.65 10.94 19.64
N ASP A 160 -23.47 11.49 20.84
CA ASP A 160 -24.21 11.11 22.05
C ASP A 160 -25.63 11.73 22.10
N ASN A 161 -25.90 12.79 21.33
CA ASN A 161 -27.23 13.42 21.20
C ASN A 161 -28.02 12.93 19.97
N ASN A 162 -27.36 12.24 19.04
CA ASN A 162 -28.02 11.51 17.96
C ASN A 162 -28.61 10.24 18.58
N GLU A 163 -29.93 10.18 18.67
CA GLU A 163 -30.61 8.95 19.07
C GLU A 163 -30.43 7.90 17.98
N PHE A 164 -29.40 7.06 18.12
CA PHE A 164 -29.29 5.81 17.36
C PHE A 164 -30.40 4.87 17.82
N VAL A 165 -31.56 4.99 17.18
CA VAL A 165 -32.72 4.12 17.44
C VAL A 165 -32.55 2.75 16.79
N ASN A 166 -33.22 1.74 17.34
CA ASN A 166 -33.23 0.37 16.81
C ASN A 166 -31.84 -0.30 16.72
N LEU A 167 -30.98 -0.08 17.72
CA LEU A 167 -29.70 -0.79 17.85
C LEU A 167 -29.94 -2.31 17.85
N LEU A 168 -29.26 -3.03 16.95
CA LEU A 168 -29.29 -4.49 16.99
C LEU A 168 -28.57 -5.02 18.24
N PRO A 169 -29.05 -6.13 18.83
CA PRO A 169 -28.32 -6.88 19.84
C PRO A 169 -26.91 -7.28 19.39
N ALA A 170 -26.00 -7.50 20.35
CA ALA A 170 -24.60 -7.78 20.06
C ALA A 170 -24.36 -9.06 19.24
N ASP A 171 -25.15 -10.11 19.47
CA ASP A 171 -25.11 -11.36 18.72
C ASP A 171 -25.55 -11.16 17.25
N GLN A 172 -26.63 -10.43 17.03
CA GLN A 172 -27.12 -10.12 15.68
C GLN A 172 -26.14 -9.21 14.92
N THR A 173 -25.59 -8.21 15.62
CA THR A 173 -24.53 -7.34 15.07
C THR A 173 -23.31 -8.17 14.67
N SER A 174 -22.87 -9.07 15.54
CA SER A 174 -21.72 -9.94 15.24
C SER A 174 -21.96 -10.86 14.04
N ASN A 175 -23.19 -11.34 13.85
CA ASN A 175 -23.55 -12.14 12.67
C ASN A 175 -23.43 -11.32 11.38
N VAL A 176 -23.98 -10.10 11.35
CA VAL A 176 -23.88 -9.21 10.18
C VAL A 176 -22.42 -8.91 9.81
N LEU A 177 -21.59 -8.58 10.79
CA LEU A 177 -20.17 -8.32 10.57
C LEU A 177 -19.42 -9.58 10.08
N SER A 178 -19.78 -10.76 10.60
CA SER A 178 -19.20 -12.03 10.17
C SER A 178 -19.60 -12.38 8.73
N GLU A 179 -20.84 -12.12 8.32
CA GLU A 179 -21.29 -12.30 6.94
C GLU A 179 -20.54 -11.36 5.98
N GLY A 180 -20.38 -10.10 6.36
CA GLY A 180 -19.55 -9.15 5.60
C GLY A 180 -18.10 -9.58 5.49
N ASN A 181 -17.50 -10.04 6.59
CA ASN A 181 -16.13 -10.58 6.61
C ASN A 181 -15.98 -11.84 5.72
N GLN A 182 -16.98 -12.74 5.75
CA GLN A 182 -17.01 -13.91 4.88
C GLN A 182 -17.04 -13.47 3.41
N LYS A 183 -17.92 -12.52 3.06
CA LYS A 183 -18.03 -12.00 1.69
C LYS A 183 -16.73 -11.35 1.22
N LEU A 184 -16.07 -10.57 2.07
CA LEU A 184 -14.76 -9.97 1.81
C LEU A 184 -13.70 -11.04 1.52
N SER A 185 -13.69 -12.12 2.31
CA SER A 185 -12.78 -13.25 2.16
C SER A 185 -13.04 -14.04 0.86
N GLU A 186 -14.31 -14.25 0.49
CA GLU A 186 -14.72 -14.86 -0.79
C GLU A 186 -14.25 -14.03 -2.00
N CYS A 187 -14.21 -12.70 -1.86
CA CYS A 187 -13.63 -11.77 -2.84
C CYS A 187 -12.08 -11.84 -2.89
N GLY A 188 -11.46 -12.67 -2.05
CA GLY A 188 -10.01 -12.84 -1.97
C GLY A 188 -9.29 -11.65 -1.34
N TYR A 189 -9.99 -10.82 -0.56
CA TYR A 189 -9.43 -9.62 0.07
C TYR A 189 -9.50 -9.68 1.60
N TYR A 190 -8.94 -8.67 2.27
CA TYR A 190 -8.72 -8.71 3.72
C TYR A 190 -8.67 -7.36 4.43
N PHE A 191 -8.80 -6.24 3.71
CA PHE A 191 -8.94 -4.91 4.30
C PHE A 191 -10.35 -4.37 4.08
N GLY A 192 -10.89 -3.72 5.11
CA GLY A 192 -12.03 -2.81 4.97
C GLY A 192 -11.68 -1.60 4.10
N SER A 193 -12.65 -0.68 3.93
CA SER A 193 -12.56 0.45 3.00
C SER A 193 -12.14 -0.01 1.61
N SER A 194 -12.90 -0.94 1.04
CA SER A 194 -12.51 -1.53 -0.24
C SER A 194 -13.68 -1.77 -1.15
N PHE A 195 -13.38 -1.69 -2.44
CA PHE A 195 -14.29 -2.05 -3.51
C PHE A 195 -13.89 -3.38 -4.11
N HIS A 196 -14.88 -4.18 -4.47
CA HIS A 196 -14.70 -5.34 -5.33
C HIS A 196 -15.56 -5.21 -6.58
N TYR A 197 -14.96 -5.45 -7.73
CA TYR A 197 -15.67 -5.47 -9.01
C TYR A 197 -15.11 -6.58 -9.90
N GLU A 198 -15.97 -7.54 -10.26
CA GLU A 198 -15.68 -8.60 -11.24
C GLU A 198 -14.32 -9.30 -11.06
N GLY A 199 -13.97 -9.66 -9.81
CA GLY A 199 -12.73 -10.39 -9.51
C GLY A 199 -11.50 -9.51 -9.21
N GLU A 200 -11.67 -8.19 -9.16
CA GLU A 200 -10.64 -7.22 -8.79
C GLU A 200 -10.98 -6.51 -7.49
N ASN A 201 -9.94 -6.20 -6.71
CA ASN A 201 -10.05 -5.45 -5.45
C ASN A 201 -9.34 -4.10 -5.58
N TYR A 202 -9.97 -3.07 -5.02
CA TYR A 202 -9.51 -1.69 -5.04
C TYR A 202 -9.60 -1.12 -3.63
N TRP A 203 -8.46 -0.74 -3.06
CA TRP A 203 -8.39 -0.23 -1.70
C TRP A 203 -8.69 1.26 -1.67
N GLY A 204 -9.81 1.61 -1.03
CA GLY A 204 -10.27 2.95 -0.73
C GLY A 204 -10.13 3.93 -1.89
N ILE A 205 -9.82 5.17 -1.54
CA ILE A 205 -9.52 6.22 -2.52
C ILE A 205 -8.19 6.00 -3.25
N ASP A 206 -7.30 5.18 -2.70
CA ASP A 206 -5.93 4.95 -3.20
C ASP A 206 -5.87 4.09 -4.46
N ARG A 207 -6.95 3.35 -4.79
CA ARG A 207 -7.08 2.57 -6.03
C ARG A 207 -8.38 2.89 -6.77
N LEU A 208 -9.06 3.98 -6.40
CA LEU A 208 -10.33 4.37 -7.01
C LEU A 208 -10.15 4.69 -8.51
N ASP A 209 -9.02 5.28 -8.88
CA ASP A 209 -8.64 5.53 -10.26
C ASP A 209 -8.63 4.27 -11.13
N HIS A 210 -8.07 3.15 -10.63
CA HIS A 210 -8.09 1.89 -11.36
C HIS A 210 -9.50 1.32 -11.54
N LEU A 211 -10.38 1.51 -10.55
CA LEU A 211 -11.78 1.12 -10.65
C LEU A 211 -12.49 1.98 -11.71
N GLU A 212 -12.28 3.29 -11.67
CA GLU A 212 -12.85 4.24 -12.62
C GLU A 212 -12.36 4.01 -14.06
N GLU A 213 -11.07 3.71 -14.25
CA GLU A 213 -10.50 3.30 -15.54
C GLU A 213 -11.21 2.06 -16.06
N ARG A 214 -11.34 1.03 -15.22
CA ARG A 214 -12.03 -0.23 -15.58
C ARG A 214 -13.49 0.00 -15.97
N LEU A 215 -14.22 0.81 -15.22
CA LEU A 215 -15.62 1.15 -15.52
C LEU A 215 -15.75 1.96 -16.82
N THR A 216 -14.81 2.89 -17.05
CA THR A 216 -14.75 3.68 -18.29
C THR A 216 -14.47 2.81 -19.51
N GLU A 217 -13.51 1.87 -19.42
CA GLU A 217 -13.21 0.89 -20.47
C GLU A 217 -14.43 0.03 -20.86
N LEU A 218 -15.32 -0.24 -19.89
CA LEU A 218 -16.55 -1.00 -20.08
C LEU A 218 -17.72 -0.15 -20.60
N GLY A 219 -17.52 1.16 -20.79
CA GLY A 219 -18.54 2.07 -21.32
C GLY A 219 -19.65 2.41 -20.34
N THR A 220 -19.43 2.26 -19.03
CA THR A 220 -20.48 2.54 -18.02
C THR A 220 -20.58 4.03 -17.66
N LYS A 221 -19.67 4.87 -18.15
CA LYS A 221 -19.66 6.30 -17.79
C LYS A 221 -20.92 7.01 -18.32
N LYS A 222 -21.64 7.68 -17.42
CA LYS A 222 -22.91 8.38 -17.73
C LYS A 222 -22.71 9.71 -18.45
N ASN A 223 -21.53 10.32 -18.31
CA ASN A 223 -21.20 11.60 -18.93
C ASN A 223 -20.00 11.48 -19.88
N ASN A 224 -19.94 12.36 -20.87
CA ASN A 224 -18.84 12.41 -21.85
C ASN A 224 -17.59 13.14 -21.31
N ILE A 225 -17.55 13.47 -20.00
CA ILE A 225 -16.43 14.17 -19.39
C ILE A 225 -15.45 13.12 -18.87
N SER A 226 -14.19 13.16 -19.32
CA SER A 226 -13.16 12.17 -18.96
C SER A 226 -12.62 12.29 -17.53
N ASP A 227 -13.30 13.01 -16.64
CA ASP A 227 -12.76 13.32 -15.31
C ASP A 227 -13.00 12.16 -14.32
N PHE A 228 -11.97 11.87 -13.51
CA PHE A 228 -12.04 11.00 -12.34
C PHE A 228 -12.82 11.68 -11.20
N ILE A 229 -13.45 10.89 -10.33
CA ILE A 229 -14.21 11.36 -9.16
C ILE A 229 -13.33 12.19 -8.22
N LEU A 230 -12.09 11.75 -8.02
CA LEU A 230 -11.08 12.43 -7.22
C LEU A 230 -9.88 12.80 -8.10
N LYS A 231 -9.44 14.05 -7.96
CA LYS A 231 -8.16 14.51 -8.48
C LYS A 231 -7.37 15.07 -7.30
N ARG A 232 -6.10 14.68 -7.19
CA ARG A 232 -5.21 15.20 -6.16
C ARG A 232 -5.00 16.69 -6.37
N ILE A 233 -5.28 17.49 -5.35
CA ILE A 233 -5.07 18.93 -5.30
C ILE A 233 -3.59 19.16 -4.98
N GLU A 234 -2.90 19.85 -5.89
CA GLU A 234 -1.54 20.33 -5.64
C GLU A 234 -1.61 21.56 -4.72
N ILE A 235 -1.16 21.40 -3.48
CA ILE A 235 -1.22 22.44 -2.45
C ILE A 235 0.08 23.27 -2.42
N VAL A 236 1.16 22.76 -3.02
CA VAL A 236 2.48 23.40 -2.94
C VAL A 236 3.04 23.63 -4.34
N SER A 237 3.37 24.88 -4.65
CA SER A 237 4.05 25.24 -5.90
C SER A 237 5.55 24.92 -5.81
N THR A 238 6.11 24.32 -6.87
CA THR A 238 7.55 24.03 -6.91
C THR A 238 8.32 25.33 -7.16
N PRO A 239 9.20 25.79 -6.25
CA PRO A 239 10.01 26.98 -6.48
C PRO A 239 11.01 26.75 -7.63
N ALA A 240 11.44 27.83 -8.27
CA ALA A 240 12.53 27.76 -9.26
C ALA A 240 13.80 27.23 -8.58
N LEU A 241 14.38 26.16 -9.13
CA LEU A 241 15.56 25.46 -8.57
C LEU A 241 16.88 26.27 -8.69
N SER A 242 16.83 27.53 -9.12
CA SER A 242 18.00 28.38 -9.25
C SER A 242 18.43 28.87 -7.87
N ASP A 243 19.65 28.49 -7.46
CA ASP A 243 20.39 28.91 -6.26
C ASP A 243 20.18 28.12 -4.96
N ILE A 244 19.60 26.91 -5.02
CA ILE A 244 19.39 26.09 -3.82
C ILE A 244 20.64 25.27 -3.50
N GLU A 245 21.13 25.36 -2.26
CA GLU A 245 22.22 24.52 -1.73
C GLU A 245 21.86 23.04 -1.93
N LYS A 246 22.76 22.27 -2.57
CA LYS A 246 22.60 20.82 -2.69
C LYS A 246 22.59 20.19 -1.29
N GLU A 247 21.81 19.12 -1.12
CA GLU A 247 21.78 18.31 0.11
C GLU A 247 21.37 19.10 1.38
N LYS A 248 20.37 19.97 1.25
CA LYS A 248 19.75 20.69 2.38
C LYS A 248 19.01 19.76 3.35
N PHE A 249 18.50 18.63 2.86
CA PHE A 249 17.76 17.65 3.65
C PHE A 249 18.37 16.25 3.49
N ASN A 250 18.11 15.34 4.44
CA ASN A 250 18.39 13.93 4.24
C ASN A 250 17.10 13.20 3.85
N LEU A 251 17.16 12.36 2.82
CA LEU A 251 16.09 11.45 2.45
C LEU A 251 16.55 10.02 2.70
N GLU A 252 16.11 9.41 3.80
CA GLU A 252 16.39 8.00 4.09
C GLU A 252 15.31 7.12 3.43
N PHE A 253 15.73 6.16 2.60
CA PHE A 253 14.87 5.17 1.94
C PHE A 253 15.07 3.80 2.58
N PHE A 254 13.98 3.19 3.07
CA PHE A 254 13.98 1.87 3.72
C PHE A 254 13.39 0.79 2.79
N PRO A 255 14.21 0.15 1.93
CA PRO A 255 13.80 -0.94 1.07
C PRO A 255 13.89 -2.30 1.76
N SER A 256 13.18 -3.30 1.21
CA SER A 256 13.48 -4.71 1.48
C SER A 256 13.49 -5.51 0.18
N LEU A 257 14.43 -6.45 0.06
CA LEU A 257 14.65 -7.20 -1.19
C LEU A 257 13.43 -8.03 -1.62
N ASN A 258 12.55 -8.42 -0.69
CA ASN A 258 11.37 -9.22 -0.99
C ASN A 258 10.08 -8.41 -1.22
N SER A 259 10.14 -7.08 -1.23
CA SER A 259 8.95 -6.24 -1.44
C SER A 259 8.81 -5.82 -2.92
N PRO A 260 7.71 -6.21 -3.61
CA PRO A 260 7.45 -5.74 -4.96
C PRO A 260 7.16 -4.23 -5.00
N TYR A 261 6.56 -3.66 -3.94
CA TYR A 261 6.37 -2.22 -3.83
C TYR A 261 7.70 -1.45 -3.69
N THR A 262 8.71 -2.05 -3.05
CA THR A 262 10.06 -1.49 -3.01
C THR A 262 10.66 -1.44 -4.41
N TYR A 263 10.57 -2.53 -5.18
CA TYR A 263 11.07 -2.58 -6.56
C TYR A 263 10.47 -1.46 -7.42
N ILE A 264 9.14 -1.32 -7.44
CA ILE A 264 8.47 -0.30 -8.27
C ILE A 264 8.66 1.14 -7.77
N SER A 265 9.27 1.34 -6.60
CA SER A 265 9.56 2.67 -6.05
C SER A 265 10.94 3.22 -6.44
N PHE A 266 11.94 2.38 -6.74
CA PHE A 266 13.34 2.81 -6.91
C PHE A 266 13.49 3.95 -7.93
N LYS A 267 12.89 3.79 -9.12
CA LYS A 267 12.91 4.80 -10.18
C LYS A 267 12.40 6.17 -9.69
N ARG A 268 11.24 6.19 -9.02
CA ARG A 268 10.64 7.44 -8.51
C ARG A 268 11.42 8.04 -7.34
N VAL A 269 11.99 7.21 -6.47
CA VAL A 269 12.88 7.69 -5.40
C VAL A 269 14.13 8.35 -5.97
N ARG A 270 14.72 7.78 -7.03
CA ARG A 270 15.83 8.39 -7.77
C ARG A 270 15.43 9.71 -8.43
N GLU A 271 14.24 9.78 -9.01
CA GLU A 271 13.68 11.02 -9.58
C GLU A 271 13.55 12.12 -8.52
N ILE A 272 13.06 11.79 -7.31
CA ILE A 272 13.01 12.74 -6.17
C ILE A 272 14.43 13.20 -5.81
N ALA A 273 15.39 12.29 -5.67
CA ALA A 273 16.76 12.64 -5.32
C ALA A 273 17.46 13.52 -6.36
N ASN A 274 17.13 13.34 -7.65
CA ASN A 274 17.66 14.17 -8.74
C ASN A 274 16.97 15.54 -8.83
N LYS A 275 15.69 15.61 -8.47
CA LYS A 275 14.85 16.81 -8.59
C LYS A 275 15.02 17.78 -7.42
N TYR A 276 15.32 17.28 -6.23
CA TYR A 276 15.31 18.04 -4.99
C TYR A 276 16.67 18.08 -4.29
N PRO A 277 16.93 19.07 -3.41
CA PRO A 277 18.19 19.21 -2.68
C PRO A 277 18.28 18.22 -1.49
N VAL A 278 18.16 16.93 -1.77
CA VAL A 278 18.18 15.87 -0.74
C VAL A 278 19.43 15.01 -0.86
N ASN A 279 20.01 14.65 0.27
CA ASN A 279 21.00 13.58 0.39
C ASN A 279 20.27 12.24 0.56
N LEU A 280 20.25 11.43 -0.49
CA LEU A 280 19.59 10.12 -0.48
C LEU A 280 20.46 9.08 0.23
N LYS A 281 19.94 8.52 1.33
CA LYS A 281 20.58 7.45 2.10
C LYS A 281 19.72 6.19 2.05
N VAL A 282 20.28 5.07 1.64
CA VAL A 282 19.54 3.81 1.63
C VAL A 282 19.78 3.03 2.93
N ARG A 283 18.69 2.57 3.54
CA ARG A 283 18.63 1.93 4.86
C ARG A 283 17.85 0.63 4.76
N PRO A 284 18.39 -0.42 4.11
CA PRO A 284 17.64 -1.66 3.92
C PRO A 284 17.19 -2.27 5.24
N VAL A 285 16.06 -2.97 5.20
CA VAL A 285 15.54 -3.77 6.31
C VAL A 285 15.24 -5.19 5.85
N MET A 286 15.39 -6.16 6.76
CA MET A 286 15.20 -7.57 6.45
C MET A 286 13.73 -7.87 6.08
N PRO A 287 13.47 -8.76 5.08
CA PRO A 287 12.12 -9.16 4.70
C PRO A 287 11.25 -9.61 5.89
N MET A 288 9.97 -9.20 5.89
CA MET A 288 8.99 -9.57 6.93
C MET A 288 8.96 -11.06 7.25
N ILE A 289 8.93 -11.91 6.21
CA ILE A 289 8.92 -13.38 6.36
C ILE A 289 10.16 -13.87 7.11
N MET A 290 11.31 -13.24 6.85
CA MET A 290 12.57 -13.58 7.52
C MET A 290 12.65 -13.03 8.95
N ARG A 291 11.74 -12.12 9.35
CA ARG A 291 11.53 -11.66 10.73
C ARG A 291 10.51 -12.50 11.50
N GLY A 292 10.08 -13.65 10.96
CA GLY A 292 9.12 -14.56 11.61
C GLY A 292 7.64 -14.23 11.35
N MET A 293 7.34 -13.24 10.51
CA MET A 293 5.96 -12.89 10.17
C MET A 293 5.38 -13.87 9.14
N LYS A 294 4.13 -14.29 9.32
CA LYS A 294 3.40 -15.13 8.37
C LYS A 294 2.69 -14.26 7.34
N ILE A 295 2.63 -14.71 6.09
CA ILE A 295 1.87 -14.02 5.04
C ILE A 295 0.82 -14.99 4.49
N HIS A 296 -0.45 -14.63 4.64
CA HIS A 296 -1.53 -15.42 4.06
C HIS A 296 -1.45 -15.42 2.51
N PRO A 297 -1.70 -16.54 1.82
CA PRO A 297 -1.62 -16.61 0.35
C PRO A 297 -2.45 -15.55 -0.37
N ASN A 298 -3.68 -15.26 0.09
CA ASN A 298 -4.53 -14.22 -0.51
C ASN A 298 -3.87 -12.83 -0.44
N LYS A 299 -3.22 -12.52 0.69
CA LYS A 299 -2.45 -11.29 0.85
C LYS A 299 -1.26 -11.26 -0.12
N GLY A 300 -0.50 -12.36 -0.23
CA GLY A 300 0.61 -12.46 -1.18
C GLY A 300 0.17 -12.23 -2.63
N LYS A 301 -0.94 -12.84 -3.04
CA LYS A 301 -1.55 -12.66 -4.37
C LYS A 301 -1.96 -11.21 -4.60
N TYR A 302 -2.70 -10.60 -3.67
CA TYR A 302 -3.13 -9.21 -3.79
C TYR A 302 -1.94 -8.26 -3.87
N VAL A 303 -1.01 -8.31 -2.91
CA VAL A 303 0.17 -7.43 -2.86
C VAL A 303 0.96 -7.47 -4.16
N LEU A 304 1.17 -8.67 -4.73
CA LEU A 304 1.95 -8.79 -5.95
C LEU A 304 1.17 -8.34 -7.21
N SER A 305 -0.12 -8.68 -7.30
CA SER A 305 -0.96 -8.23 -8.42
C SER A 305 -1.16 -6.70 -8.41
N ASP A 306 -1.41 -6.12 -7.24
CA ASP A 306 -1.54 -4.68 -7.07
C ASP A 306 -0.21 -3.96 -7.32
N ALA A 307 0.92 -4.45 -6.80
CA ALA A 307 2.22 -3.87 -7.11
C ALA A 307 2.56 -3.94 -8.61
N ALA A 308 2.15 -5.00 -9.31
CA ALA A 308 2.33 -5.08 -10.77
C ALA A 308 1.44 -4.04 -11.49
N ARG A 309 0.19 -3.87 -11.05
CA ARG A 309 -0.74 -2.86 -11.55
C ARG A 309 -0.22 -1.44 -11.35
N GLU A 310 0.20 -1.10 -10.13
CA GLU A 310 0.83 0.18 -9.79
C GLU A 310 2.14 0.40 -10.54
N GLY A 311 2.95 -0.65 -10.67
CA GLY A 311 4.21 -0.59 -11.41
C GLY A 311 3.99 -0.18 -12.87
N ARG A 312 2.99 -0.76 -13.55
CA ARG A 312 2.64 -0.40 -14.93
C ARG A 312 2.26 1.08 -15.06
N LYS A 313 1.46 1.61 -14.13
CA LYS A 313 1.06 3.02 -14.09
C LYS A 313 2.26 3.98 -14.07
N TYR A 314 3.34 3.62 -13.37
CA TYR A 314 4.56 4.43 -13.27
C TYR A 314 5.71 3.97 -14.20
N GLY A 315 5.43 3.06 -15.13
CA GLY A 315 6.40 2.58 -16.13
C GLY A 315 7.47 1.62 -15.60
N THR A 316 7.23 0.96 -14.47
CA THR A 316 8.11 -0.09 -13.90
C THR A 316 7.38 -1.43 -13.91
N LYS A 317 7.70 -2.30 -14.88
CA LYS A 317 7.04 -3.61 -15.01
C LYS A 317 7.62 -4.63 -14.03
N ILE A 318 6.75 -5.46 -13.45
CA ILE A 318 7.10 -6.75 -12.81
C ILE A 318 6.89 -7.84 -13.87
N LYS A 319 7.85 -8.75 -14.04
CA LYS A 319 7.84 -9.74 -15.13
C LYS A 319 8.28 -11.13 -14.68
N ASP A 320 9.55 -11.47 -14.84
CA ASP A 320 10.08 -12.76 -14.41
C ASP A 320 10.54 -12.63 -12.95
N ILE A 321 10.04 -13.52 -12.10
CA ILE A 321 10.26 -13.41 -10.65
C ILE A 321 11.13 -14.56 -10.16
N TYR A 322 12.18 -14.19 -9.42
CA TYR A 322 12.88 -15.08 -8.52
C TYR A 322 12.81 -14.51 -7.11
N SER A 323 12.01 -15.14 -6.25
CA SER A 323 11.79 -14.65 -4.89
C SER A 323 13.10 -14.70 -4.08
N PRO A 324 13.59 -13.57 -3.56
CA PRO A 324 14.93 -13.46 -2.98
C PRO A 324 15.05 -13.97 -1.53
N ILE A 325 14.05 -14.67 -1.00
CA ILE A 325 13.99 -15.02 0.43
C ILE A 325 15.04 -16.07 0.86
N GLY A 326 15.51 -15.96 2.10
CA GLY A 326 16.40 -16.95 2.71
C GLY A 326 17.87 -16.72 2.38
N ALA A 327 18.56 -17.78 1.94
CA ALA A 327 20.00 -17.71 1.64
C ALA A 327 20.38 -16.66 0.57
N PRO A 328 19.63 -16.48 -0.54
CA PRO A 328 19.90 -15.41 -1.51
C PRO A 328 19.93 -14.01 -0.90
N ALA A 329 18.89 -13.62 -0.15
CA ALA A 329 18.85 -12.32 0.54
C ALA A 329 19.99 -12.17 1.55
N ARG A 330 20.27 -13.18 2.39
CA ARG A 330 21.38 -13.12 3.36
C ARG A 330 22.72 -12.87 2.68
N LYS A 331 22.99 -13.58 1.58
CA LYS A 331 24.21 -13.42 0.81
C LYS A 331 24.32 -12.01 0.21
N ALA A 332 23.24 -11.52 -0.40
CA ALA A 332 23.20 -10.18 -0.96
C ALA A 332 23.39 -9.09 0.13
N TYR A 333 22.73 -9.21 1.28
CA TYR A 333 22.88 -8.27 2.39
C TYR A 333 24.27 -8.29 3.03
N SER A 334 24.96 -9.43 3.06
CA SER A 334 26.34 -9.48 3.57
C SER A 334 27.31 -8.56 2.81
N LEU A 335 27.00 -8.24 1.55
CA LEU A 335 27.80 -7.33 0.74
C LEU A 335 27.42 -5.85 0.91
N PHE A 336 26.27 -5.55 1.53
CA PHE A 336 25.70 -4.21 1.53
C PHE A 336 26.64 -3.18 2.18
N GLU A 337 27.22 -3.47 3.34
CA GLU A 337 28.04 -2.51 4.09
C GLU A 337 29.23 -1.99 3.28
N ILE A 338 30.00 -2.87 2.63
CA ILE A 338 31.16 -2.46 1.83
C ILE A 338 30.75 -1.69 0.57
N ILE A 339 29.62 -2.05 -0.04
CA ILE A 339 29.11 -1.39 -1.24
C ILE A 339 28.56 0.00 -0.89
N ASP A 340 27.85 0.13 0.22
CA ASP A 340 27.28 1.39 0.70
C ASP A 340 28.37 2.38 1.13
N LYS A 341 29.46 1.91 1.75
CA LYS A 341 30.67 2.71 2.03
C LYS A 341 31.35 3.30 0.79
N ASN A 342 31.03 2.80 -0.40
CA ASN A 342 31.50 3.33 -1.68
C ASN A 342 30.39 4.08 -2.44
N ASP A 343 29.33 4.51 -1.75
CA ASP A 343 28.19 5.26 -2.30
C ASP A 343 27.40 4.51 -3.39
N LYS A 344 27.48 3.17 -3.41
CA LYS A 344 26.79 2.31 -4.40
C LYS A 344 25.63 1.51 -3.80
N GLY A 345 25.28 1.73 -2.54
CA GLY A 345 24.24 0.96 -1.85
C GLY A 345 22.86 1.03 -2.51
N PHE A 346 22.47 2.22 -2.98
CA PHE A 346 21.17 2.41 -3.64
C PHE A 346 21.11 1.68 -4.99
N ASP A 347 22.11 1.89 -5.84
CA ASP A 347 22.23 1.23 -7.15
C ASP A 347 22.28 -0.29 -7.01
N PHE A 348 23.01 -0.79 -6.00
CA PHE A 348 23.07 -2.22 -5.70
C PHE A 348 21.70 -2.79 -5.36
N LEU A 349 20.98 -2.19 -4.41
CA LEU A 349 19.66 -2.68 -4.01
C LEU A 349 18.61 -2.56 -5.14
N GLU A 350 18.70 -1.52 -5.98
CA GLU A 350 17.86 -1.39 -7.18
C GLU A 350 18.09 -2.58 -8.12
N GLU A 351 19.34 -2.86 -8.47
CA GLU A 351 19.69 -3.96 -9.38
C GLU A 351 19.34 -5.33 -8.80
N LEU A 352 19.46 -5.54 -7.49
CA LEU A 352 19.02 -6.78 -6.84
C LEU A 352 17.51 -6.96 -6.90
N THR A 353 16.73 -5.90 -6.67
CA THR A 353 15.26 -6.00 -6.74
C THR A 353 14.79 -6.15 -8.18
N LYS A 354 15.42 -5.47 -9.14
CA LYS A 354 15.18 -5.69 -10.58
C LYS A 354 15.50 -7.12 -11.00
N ALA A 355 16.64 -7.66 -10.57
CA ALA A 355 16.99 -9.05 -10.81
C ALA A 355 15.92 -10.02 -10.28
N SER A 356 15.35 -9.70 -9.12
CA SER A 356 14.34 -10.54 -8.45
C SER A 356 12.92 -10.41 -9.03
N PHE A 357 12.51 -9.23 -9.49
CA PHE A 357 11.13 -8.94 -9.89
C PHE A 357 10.93 -8.69 -11.39
N PHE A 358 12.01 -8.61 -12.17
CA PHE A 358 11.95 -8.40 -13.61
C PHE A 358 12.76 -9.43 -14.40
N ASP A 359 14.01 -9.69 -14.00
CA ASP A 359 14.90 -10.58 -14.76
C ASP A 359 14.76 -12.06 -14.36
N GLY A 360 14.11 -12.37 -13.23
CA GLY A 360 13.96 -13.73 -12.73
C GLY A 360 15.27 -14.39 -12.27
N ILE A 361 16.24 -13.60 -11.82
CA ILE A 361 17.60 -14.03 -11.46
C ILE A 361 17.72 -14.25 -9.95
N ASN A 362 18.39 -15.36 -9.58
CA ASN A 362 18.76 -15.62 -8.19
C ASN A 362 19.84 -14.65 -7.72
N ILE A 363 19.49 -13.71 -6.85
CA ILE A 363 20.43 -12.72 -6.30
C ILE A 363 21.53 -13.29 -5.39
N GLY A 364 21.47 -14.57 -5.04
CA GLY A 364 22.53 -15.27 -4.32
C GLY A 364 23.57 -15.95 -5.22
N ASP A 365 23.39 -15.88 -6.55
CA ASP A 365 24.32 -16.44 -7.51
C ASP A 365 25.60 -15.60 -7.60
N GLU A 366 26.77 -16.23 -7.46
CA GLU A 366 28.05 -15.50 -7.44
C GLU A 366 28.44 -14.95 -8.80
N ILE A 367 28.03 -15.60 -9.90
CA ILE A 367 28.33 -15.10 -11.24
C ILE A 367 27.53 -13.83 -11.50
N PHE A 368 26.27 -13.80 -11.07
CA PHE A 368 25.46 -12.59 -11.09
C PHE A 368 26.05 -11.50 -10.19
N LEU A 369 26.40 -11.83 -8.94
CA LEU A 369 26.97 -10.85 -8.01
C LEU A 369 28.28 -10.28 -8.54
N ASP A 370 29.21 -11.10 -9.05
CA ASP A 370 30.46 -10.64 -9.68
C ASP A 370 30.20 -9.61 -10.79
N LYS A 371 29.29 -9.93 -11.71
CA LYS A 371 28.89 -9.02 -12.79
C LYS A 371 28.29 -7.72 -12.26
N LEU A 372 27.43 -7.80 -11.25
CA LEU A 372 26.81 -6.63 -10.64
C LEU A 372 27.85 -5.75 -9.93
N ILE A 373 28.74 -6.33 -9.12
CA ILE A 373 29.79 -5.59 -8.42
C ILE A 373 30.74 -4.93 -9.42
N THR A 374 31.11 -5.64 -10.49
CA THR A 374 31.93 -5.07 -11.57
C THR A 374 31.21 -3.93 -12.29
N LYS A 375 29.89 -4.06 -12.55
CA LYS A 375 29.05 -3.00 -13.14
C LYS A 375 28.96 -1.75 -12.24
N LEU A 376 29.10 -1.91 -10.93
CA LEU A 376 29.13 -0.81 -9.96
C LEU A 376 30.53 -0.19 -9.79
N ASP A 377 31.49 -0.55 -10.66
CA ASP A 377 32.89 -0.10 -10.63
C ASP A 377 33.63 -0.51 -9.34
N LEU A 378 33.21 -1.62 -8.71
CA LEU A 378 33.83 -2.17 -7.50
C LEU A 378 34.63 -3.43 -7.82
N SER A 379 35.68 -3.68 -7.01
CA SER A 379 36.50 -4.88 -7.16
C SER A 379 35.79 -6.09 -6.57
N TRP A 380 35.39 -7.03 -7.41
CA TRP A 380 34.78 -8.29 -6.96
C TRP A 380 35.67 -9.03 -5.97
N SER A 381 36.98 -9.11 -6.18
CA SER A 381 37.87 -9.80 -5.24
C SER A 381 37.87 -9.20 -3.83
N LYS A 382 37.74 -7.87 -3.71
CA LYS A 382 37.60 -7.18 -2.41
C LYS A 382 36.23 -7.40 -1.80
N VAL A 383 35.16 -7.22 -2.57
CA VAL A 383 33.77 -7.34 -2.08
C VAL A 383 33.43 -8.79 -1.74
N LYS A 384 33.92 -9.76 -2.51
CA LYS A 384 33.72 -11.20 -2.27
C LYS A 384 34.24 -11.65 -0.91
N ALA A 385 35.29 -11.02 -0.39
CA ALA A 385 35.85 -11.31 0.93
C ALA A 385 34.84 -11.05 2.07
N GLU A 386 33.81 -10.23 1.81
CA GLU A 386 32.73 -9.92 2.75
C GLU A 386 31.58 -10.93 2.70
N LEU A 387 31.55 -11.88 1.76
CA LEU A 387 30.46 -12.84 1.68
C LEU A 387 30.27 -13.63 2.97
N ASN A 388 29.01 -13.78 3.38
CA ASN A 388 28.58 -14.55 4.55
C ASN A 388 29.08 -14.01 5.91
N ASN A 389 29.54 -12.75 5.98
CA ASN A 389 29.64 -12.07 7.27
C ASN A 389 28.23 -11.88 7.89
N ASP A 390 28.18 -11.57 9.18
CA ASP A 390 26.98 -11.30 9.96
C ASP A 390 26.80 -9.81 10.35
N ARG A 391 27.78 -8.95 10.03
CA ARG A 391 27.77 -7.53 10.42
C ARG A 391 26.57 -6.75 9.90
N TRP A 392 26.06 -7.15 8.73
CA TRP A 392 24.86 -6.58 8.13
C TRP A 392 23.62 -6.75 9.02
N GLU A 393 23.54 -7.79 9.86
CA GLU A 393 22.36 -8.05 10.70
C GLU A 393 22.12 -6.90 11.68
N ALA A 394 23.17 -6.48 12.41
CA ALA A 394 23.09 -5.37 13.35
C ALA A 394 22.72 -4.05 12.65
N GLN A 395 23.27 -3.81 11.45
CA GLN A 395 22.95 -2.63 10.64
C GLN A 395 21.47 -2.62 10.21
N LEU A 396 20.96 -3.76 9.73
CA LEU A 396 19.56 -3.88 9.31
C LEU A 396 18.58 -3.78 10.49
N ASP A 397 18.97 -4.26 11.67
CA ASP A 397 18.20 -4.11 12.91
C ASP A 397 18.15 -2.66 13.39
N GLU A 398 19.24 -1.91 13.26
CA GLU A 398 19.25 -0.47 13.54
C GLU A 398 18.35 0.29 12.55
N ASN A 399 18.44 -0.02 11.26
CA ASN A 399 17.55 0.54 10.24
C ASN A 399 16.08 0.23 10.55
N LEU A 400 15.78 -0.99 11.01
CA LEU A 400 14.44 -1.39 11.41
C LEU A 400 13.91 -0.56 12.58
N LYS A 401 14.73 -0.36 13.63
CA LYS A 401 14.38 0.48 14.78
C LYS A 401 14.11 1.93 14.37
N ASN A 402 14.92 2.47 13.46
CA ASN A 402 14.72 3.82 12.89
C ASN A 402 13.39 3.91 12.12
N MET A 403 13.08 2.92 11.27
CA MET A 403 11.79 2.86 10.58
C MET A 403 10.60 2.77 11.56
N TYR A 404 10.73 1.98 12.62
CA TYR A 404 9.70 1.80 13.66
C TYR A 404 9.42 3.09 14.44
N ALA A 405 10.42 3.96 14.61
CA ALA A 405 10.24 5.27 15.24
C ALA A 405 9.25 6.17 14.48
N GLY A 406 9.02 5.91 13.18
CA GLY A 406 8.00 6.56 12.37
C GLY A 406 6.59 5.95 12.45
N ASN A 407 6.36 4.98 13.35
CA ASN A 407 5.19 4.09 13.36
C ASN A 407 4.99 3.34 12.03
N SER A 408 6.08 2.93 11.37
CA SER A 408 6.04 2.10 10.16
C SER A 408 6.71 0.76 10.39
N TRP A 409 6.07 -0.32 9.94
CA TRP A 409 6.57 -1.70 10.03
C TRP A 409 6.90 -2.31 8.66
N GLY A 410 6.46 -1.66 7.59
CA GLY A 410 6.48 -2.15 6.21
C GLY A 410 7.40 -1.33 5.31
N VAL A 411 7.61 -1.84 4.09
CA VAL A 411 8.47 -1.20 3.07
C VAL A 411 7.74 -1.02 1.74
N PRO A 412 8.12 -0.03 0.91
CA PRO A 412 9.12 1.00 1.20
C PRO A 412 8.62 1.98 2.26
N THR A 413 9.53 2.43 3.13
CA THR A 413 9.30 3.62 3.97
C THR A 413 10.33 4.66 3.59
N LEU A 414 9.96 5.94 3.65
CA LEU A 414 10.85 7.07 3.48
C LEU A 414 10.81 7.93 4.74
N LYS A 415 11.95 8.52 5.07
CA LYS A 415 12.09 9.49 6.14
C LYS A 415 12.85 10.70 5.63
N LEU A 416 12.22 11.87 5.74
CA LEU A 416 12.85 13.16 5.47
C LEU A 416 13.30 13.78 6.79
N THR A 417 14.50 14.34 6.84
CA THR A 417 15.00 15.16 7.95
C THR A 417 15.71 16.40 7.44
N ASN A 418 15.92 17.37 8.34
CA ASN A 418 16.89 18.44 8.10
C ASN A 418 18.30 17.87 7.96
N LYS A 419 19.25 18.65 7.44
CA LYS A 419 20.65 18.24 7.25
C LYS A 419 21.29 17.65 8.51
N ASP A 420 20.96 18.20 9.68
CA ASP A 420 21.44 17.78 11.01
C ASP A 420 20.71 16.55 11.60
N GLY A 421 19.71 16.02 10.88
CA GLY A 421 18.91 14.89 11.32
C GLY A 421 17.66 15.24 12.13
N SER A 422 17.40 16.53 12.38
CA SER A 422 16.21 17.00 13.11
C SER A 422 14.93 16.96 12.25
N ASP A 423 13.79 17.12 12.92
CA ASP A 423 12.45 17.20 12.34
C ASP A 423 12.10 16.03 11.39
N PRO A 424 12.02 14.79 11.90
CA PRO A 424 11.79 13.62 11.07
C PRO A 424 10.34 13.51 10.58
N TYR A 425 10.17 13.37 9.27
CA TYR A 425 8.89 13.13 8.62
C TYR A 425 8.90 11.78 7.89
N TYR A 426 8.03 10.86 8.29
CA TYR A 426 7.99 9.50 7.76
C TYR A 426 6.76 9.25 6.89
N LYS A 427 6.96 8.53 5.79
CA LYS A 427 5.88 7.98 4.95
C LYS A 427 6.12 6.55 4.52
N TRP A 428 5.11 5.71 4.70
CA TRP A 428 5.09 4.32 4.25
C TRP A 428 4.33 4.23 2.94
N GLY A 429 4.80 3.37 2.03
CA GLY A 429 4.13 3.07 0.77
C GLY A 429 4.69 3.85 -0.41
N GLN A 430 4.71 3.18 -1.57
CA GLN A 430 5.09 3.79 -2.85
C GLN A 430 4.10 4.86 -3.31
N ASP A 431 2.85 4.75 -2.85
CA ASP A 431 1.72 5.64 -3.09
C ASP A 431 1.71 6.86 -2.17
N ARG A 432 2.76 7.06 -1.35
CA ARG A 432 2.98 8.24 -0.52
C ARG A 432 4.25 9.03 -0.88
N LEU A 433 4.94 8.67 -1.96
CA LEU A 433 6.12 9.40 -2.44
C LEU A 433 5.83 10.89 -2.71
N TRP A 434 4.63 11.21 -3.18
CA TRP A 434 4.20 12.59 -3.42
C TRP A 434 4.06 13.43 -2.14
N LEU A 435 3.78 12.81 -0.98
CA LEU A 435 3.79 13.53 0.31
C LEU A 435 5.20 13.90 0.74
N ILE A 436 6.18 13.04 0.44
CA ILE A 436 7.59 13.35 0.66
C ILE A 436 8.00 14.54 -0.23
N GLU A 437 7.62 14.55 -1.50
CA GLU A 437 7.86 15.70 -2.39
C GLU A 437 7.23 16.97 -1.85
N ASN A 438 5.95 16.92 -1.44
CA ASN A 438 5.26 18.07 -0.86
C ASN A 438 5.95 18.61 0.39
N GLU A 439 6.39 17.73 1.29
CA GLU A 439 7.08 18.14 2.52
C GLU A 439 8.47 18.73 2.21
N ILE A 440 9.21 18.19 1.22
CA ILE A 440 10.46 18.80 0.75
C ILE A 440 10.20 20.23 0.28
N VAL A 441 9.22 20.42 -0.62
CA VAL A 441 8.89 21.76 -1.16
C VAL A 441 8.45 22.70 -0.04
N LYS A 442 7.65 22.22 0.91
CA LYS A 442 7.20 23.00 2.06
C LYS A 442 8.36 23.46 2.96
N ARG A 443 9.41 22.66 3.15
CA ARG A 443 10.62 23.04 3.93
C ARG A 443 11.61 23.92 3.14
N MET A 444 11.45 23.97 1.82
CA MET A 444 12.25 24.84 0.96
C MET A 444 11.73 26.28 1.02
N ASN A 445 10.40 26.43 1.09
CA ASN A 445 9.70 27.70 1.31
C ASN A 445 9.74 28.11 2.79
#